data_AF-A0AAD4M8G6-F1
#
_entry.id   AF-A0AAD4M8G6-F1
#
_cell.length_a   1.000
_cell.length_b   1.000
_cell.length_c   1.000
_cell.angle_alpha   90.00
_cell.angle_beta   90.00
_cell.angle_gamma   90.00
#
_symmetry.space_group_name_H-M   'P 1'
#
loop_
_entity.id
_entity.type
_entity.pdbx_description
1 polymer ?
#
loop_
_entity_poly.entity_id
_entity_poly.type
_entity_poly.pdbx_seq_one_letter_code
_entity_poly.pdbx_strand_id
1 'polypeptide(L)'
;MTSVAGRKKSLISPSSVHIDIPIGTNTLLNKAASQSTSLYQQCSALRSRLLRIHGFAHFFALSSPSGSFRSSAEVVNTVWDCFALGTPLCYLFNLLPPPITPIDIGTDPRSVEVDNERTKKRAIALFAIQVKQLNHGEQFTVTDLWDRTNSDGFVKIVNTVTYIVDHLPSDVFEEVTPPSPPSTFSTQDSFDSVGPDTPAIPTYANGPDTERNNIIRELVETERKYVQDLEVMQKYAQELSQSNTLDRDTIHLLFPNLNKLLNFQRRFLIWLEGTADMPWKEQRWGRLFSDNEEEFAVYEPYCANYTNASELMLMEEQNLVKYNHLINAKSELPAFLIKPVQRICKYPLLLDQLLKKSSPTDYPHYEELKAGSAAAKRITDKINESQRRAENLQTVQNLASRVDDWKGHHVSQFGELLLEDIFIVTKSEVDREYHVFLFERIILCCKEDALAGNNNKKAGKSNSILKKPQASGPPLSGSAGSSKKKMTPLLLKGRIYLNNVTDAKVVSPGISPFCLHNHPL
;
A
#
# COMPACT_ATOMS: atom_id res chain seq x y z
N MET A 1 -56.30 43.80 -49.04
CA MET A 1 -55.61 44.97 -48.45
C MET A 1 -55.78 44.90 -46.94
N THR A 2 -54.75 45.31 -46.17
CA THR A 2 -54.51 45.10 -44.70
C THR A 2 -54.05 43.66 -44.39
N SER A 3 -53.05 43.36 -43.55
CA SER A 3 -52.36 44.06 -42.43
C SER A 3 -51.02 43.31 -42.12
N VAL A 4 -49.85 43.95 -42.23
CA VAL A 4 -48.91 44.41 -41.15
C VAL A 4 -47.82 43.41 -40.68
N ALA A 5 -46.57 43.78 -41.04
CA ALA A 5 -45.26 43.67 -40.37
C ALA A 5 -44.66 42.32 -39.90
N GLY A 6 -43.70 41.79 -40.68
CA GLY A 6 -42.69 40.81 -40.26
C GLY A 6 -41.40 41.48 -39.77
N ARG A 7 -40.98 41.16 -38.55
CA ARG A 7 -39.76 41.65 -37.86
C ARG A 7 -38.57 40.72 -38.19
N LYS A 8 -37.45 41.30 -38.62
CA LYS A 8 -36.18 40.63 -38.96
C LYS A 8 -35.65 39.79 -37.78
N LYS A 9 -35.35 38.50 -38.02
CA LYS A 9 -34.63 37.63 -37.08
C LYS A 9 -33.14 37.55 -37.43
N SER A 10 -32.33 37.71 -36.38
CA SER A 10 -30.88 37.69 -36.32
C SER A 10 -30.31 36.31 -36.64
N LEU A 11 -29.20 36.28 -37.38
CA LEU A 11 -28.34 35.12 -37.60
C LEU A 11 -27.49 34.90 -36.33
N ILE A 12 -27.76 33.83 -35.59
CA ILE A 12 -26.86 33.30 -34.56
C ILE A 12 -26.62 31.83 -34.89
N SER A 13 -25.37 31.54 -35.23
CA SER A 13 -24.81 30.21 -35.44
C SER A 13 -24.89 29.38 -34.15
N PRO A 14 -25.29 28.09 -34.17
CA PRO A 14 -25.20 27.25 -32.99
C PRO A 14 -23.78 26.70 -32.90
N SER A 15 -22.92 27.36 -32.15
CA SER A 15 -21.69 26.76 -31.64
C SER A 15 -22.07 25.72 -30.58
N SER A 16 -22.05 24.44 -30.97
CA SER A 16 -22.14 23.31 -30.06
C SER A 16 -20.99 23.36 -29.07
N VAL A 17 -21.31 23.57 -27.79
CA VAL A 17 -20.39 23.35 -26.68
C VAL A 17 -20.13 21.85 -26.63
N HIS A 18 -19.03 21.41 -27.24
CA HIS A 18 -18.47 20.09 -26.96
C HIS A 18 -18.00 20.11 -25.50
N ILE A 19 -18.82 19.53 -24.62
CA ILE A 19 -18.34 19.07 -23.33
C ILE A 19 -17.46 17.86 -23.66
N ASP A 20 -16.15 18.07 -23.70
CA ASP A 20 -15.20 16.97 -23.76
C ASP A 20 -15.44 16.10 -22.52
N ILE A 21 -16.10 14.97 -22.76
CA ILE A 21 -16.09 13.85 -21.82
C ILE A 21 -14.61 13.56 -21.55
N PRO A 22 -14.13 13.55 -20.30
CA PRO A 22 -12.73 13.32 -20.03
C PRO A 22 -12.35 11.97 -20.62
N ILE A 23 -11.57 12.01 -21.70
CA ILE A 23 -10.95 10.82 -22.28
C ILE A 23 -10.05 10.28 -21.17
N GLY A 24 -10.41 9.12 -20.62
CA GLY A 24 -9.60 8.44 -19.62
C GLY A 24 -8.20 8.28 -20.18
N THR A 25 -7.26 9.08 -19.68
CA THR A 25 -5.86 8.92 -20.06
C THR A 25 -5.42 7.55 -19.56
N ASN A 26 -4.83 6.74 -20.45
CA ASN A 26 -4.21 5.45 -20.13
C ASN A 26 -2.94 5.70 -19.28
N THR A 27 -3.11 6.22 -18.08
CA THR A 27 -2.08 6.36 -17.06
C THR A 27 -1.99 5.08 -16.25
N LEU A 28 -0.84 4.80 -15.65
CA LEU A 28 -0.66 3.60 -14.81
C LEU A 28 -1.62 3.59 -13.62
N LEU A 29 -2.07 4.78 -13.21
CA LEU A 29 -3.07 5.00 -12.17
C LEU A 29 -4.47 4.45 -12.56
N ASN A 30 -4.80 4.45 -13.86
CA ASN A 30 -6.10 4.02 -14.38
C ASN A 30 -6.08 2.57 -14.91
N LYS A 31 -4.92 1.92 -14.94
CA LYS A 31 -4.78 0.53 -15.38
C LYS A 31 -5.40 -0.41 -14.34
N ALA A 32 -6.47 -1.11 -14.73
CA ALA A 32 -7.13 -2.10 -13.87
C ALA A 32 -6.17 -3.24 -13.51
N ALA A 33 -6.25 -3.74 -12.26
CA ALA A 33 -5.43 -4.86 -11.80
C ALA A 33 -5.72 -6.18 -12.55
N SER A 34 -6.82 -6.28 -13.29
CA SER A 34 -7.18 -7.43 -14.14
C SER A 34 -6.20 -7.72 -15.28
N GLN A 35 -5.25 -6.83 -15.59
CA GLN A 35 -4.27 -7.05 -16.67
C GLN A 35 -2.98 -7.77 -16.21
N SER A 36 -2.79 -8.01 -14.90
CA SER A 36 -1.65 -8.77 -14.37
C SER A 36 -2.11 -9.75 -13.29
N THR A 37 -1.78 -11.03 -13.46
CA THR A 37 -2.15 -12.09 -12.51
C THR A 37 -1.23 -12.07 -11.29
N SER A 38 -1.79 -12.13 -10.09
CA SER A 38 -1.02 -12.23 -8.84
C SER A 38 -0.26 -13.56 -8.76
N LEU A 39 0.76 -13.64 -7.90
CA LEU A 39 1.50 -14.89 -7.67
C LEU A 39 0.58 -16.03 -7.20
N TYR A 40 -0.41 -15.73 -6.36
CA TYR A 40 -1.39 -16.73 -5.92
C TYR A 40 -2.21 -17.25 -7.11
N GLN A 41 -2.73 -16.37 -7.97
CA GLN A 41 -3.47 -16.76 -9.18
C GLN A 41 -2.61 -17.60 -10.14
N GLN A 42 -1.34 -17.19 -10.33
CA GLN A 42 -0.38 -17.95 -11.12
C GLN A 42 -0.16 -19.36 -10.54
N CYS A 43 0.07 -19.47 -9.23
CA CYS A 43 0.26 -20.76 -8.56
C CYS A 43 -1.00 -21.63 -8.61
N SER A 44 -2.19 -21.04 -8.45
CA SER A 44 -3.47 -21.76 -8.52
C SER A 44 -3.74 -22.34 -9.91
N ALA A 45 -3.56 -21.52 -10.95
CA ALA A 45 -3.67 -21.95 -12.34
C ALA A 45 -2.62 -23.02 -12.68
N LEU A 46 -1.36 -22.79 -12.30
CA LEU A 46 -0.27 -23.73 -12.53
C LEU A 46 -0.50 -25.05 -11.83
N ARG A 47 -0.87 -25.05 -10.54
CA ARG A 47 -1.21 -26.26 -9.77
C ARG A 47 -2.31 -27.07 -10.45
N SER A 48 -3.37 -26.41 -10.92
CA SER A 48 -4.48 -27.08 -11.62
C SER A 48 -4.03 -27.78 -12.89
N ARG A 49 -3.08 -27.20 -13.64
CA ARG A 49 -2.48 -27.82 -14.83
C ARG A 49 -1.51 -28.94 -14.49
N LEU A 50 -0.68 -28.73 -13.48
CA LEU A 50 0.28 -29.73 -12.99
C LEU A 50 -0.43 -31.00 -12.49
N LEU A 51 -1.58 -30.87 -11.81
CA LEU A 51 -2.38 -32.01 -11.37
C LEU A 51 -2.96 -32.84 -12.52
N ARG A 52 -3.04 -32.27 -13.73
CA ARG A 52 -3.47 -33.00 -14.94
C ARG A 52 -2.31 -33.71 -15.63
N ILE A 53 -1.06 -33.50 -15.23
CA ILE A 53 0.09 -34.19 -15.84
C ILE A 53 0.18 -35.58 -15.22
N HIS A 54 0.28 -36.60 -16.08
CA HIS A 54 0.38 -38.00 -15.64
C HIS A 54 1.44 -38.17 -14.56
N GLY A 55 1.06 -38.80 -13.44
CA GLY A 55 1.97 -39.11 -12.33
C GLY A 55 2.42 -37.92 -11.48
N PHE A 56 2.18 -36.66 -11.88
CA PHE A 56 2.70 -35.49 -11.18
C PHE A 56 2.05 -35.28 -9.80
N ALA A 57 0.80 -35.71 -9.61
CA ALA A 57 0.09 -35.62 -8.33
C ALA A 57 0.84 -36.27 -7.15
N HIS A 58 1.68 -37.29 -7.41
CA HIS A 58 2.50 -37.93 -6.39
C HIS A 58 3.52 -36.96 -5.76
N PHE A 59 4.06 -36.01 -6.52
CA PHE A 59 5.02 -35.04 -5.99
C PHE A 59 4.36 -34.08 -4.99
N PHE A 60 3.10 -33.68 -5.24
CA PHE A 60 2.34 -32.89 -4.26
C PHE A 60 2.03 -33.68 -2.99
N ALA A 61 1.78 -34.98 -3.09
CA ALA A 61 1.57 -35.84 -1.92
C ALA A 61 2.87 -36.00 -1.10
N LEU A 62 4.03 -36.08 -1.76
CA LEU A 62 5.33 -36.16 -1.11
C LEU A 62 5.73 -34.87 -0.39
N SER A 63 5.40 -33.71 -0.96
CA SER A 63 5.70 -32.41 -0.35
C SER A 63 4.76 -32.06 0.82
N SER A 64 3.61 -32.73 0.95
CA SER A 64 2.62 -32.48 2.03
C SER A 64 2.14 -33.79 2.67
N PRO A 65 2.96 -34.43 3.53
CA PRO A 65 2.66 -35.76 4.09
C PRO A 65 1.49 -35.79 5.08
N SER A 66 1.00 -34.64 5.55
CA SER A 66 -0.02 -34.54 6.61
C SER A 66 -1.48 -34.44 6.12
N GLY A 67 -1.75 -34.64 4.83
CA GLY A 67 -3.13 -34.69 4.32
C GLY A 67 -3.89 -33.35 4.32
N SER A 68 -3.21 -32.20 4.45
CA SER A 68 -3.79 -30.88 4.24
C SER A 68 -4.00 -30.59 2.75
N PHE A 69 -4.81 -31.40 2.07
CA PHE A 69 -5.23 -31.12 0.68
C PHE A 69 -6.36 -30.08 0.60
N ARG A 70 -6.71 -29.44 1.72
CA ARG A 70 -8.01 -28.76 1.88
C ARG A 70 -7.97 -27.28 2.26
N SER A 71 -6.81 -26.67 2.48
CA SER A 71 -6.74 -25.22 2.67
C SER A 71 -6.27 -24.54 1.38
N SER A 72 -7.16 -23.85 0.67
CA SER A 72 -6.77 -23.02 -0.49
C SER A 72 -5.79 -21.91 -0.10
N ALA A 73 -5.72 -21.55 1.19
CA ALA A 73 -4.73 -20.62 1.76
C ALA A 73 -3.28 -21.11 1.68
N GLU A 74 -3.01 -22.37 1.30
CA GLU A 74 -1.66 -22.93 1.17
C GLU A 74 -1.23 -23.19 -0.29
N VAL A 75 -1.99 -22.73 -1.31
CA VAL A 75 -1.68 -23.03 -2.72
C VAL A 75 -0.24 -22.65 -3.10
N VAL A 76 0.18 -21.43 -2.75
CA VAL A 76 1.54 -20.95 -3.05
C VAL A 76 2.59 -21.80 -2.31
N ASN A 77 2.38 -22.06 -1.02
CA ASN A 77 3.30 -22.87 -0.21
C ASN A 77 3.39 -24.31 -0.76
N THR A 78 2.27 -24.91 -1.14
CA THR A 78 2.21 -26.27 -1.68
C THR A 78 2.98 -26.38 -3.00
N VAL A 79 2.83 -25.40 -3.90
CA VAL A 79 3.60 -25.34 -5.15
C VAL A 79 5.09 -25.14 -4.84
N TRP A 80 5.41 -24.27 -3.89
CA TRP A 80 6.79 -24.03 -3.46
C TRP A 80 7.43 -25.28 -2.83
N ASP A 81 6.75 -25.96 -1.92
CA ASP A 81 7.21 -27.18 -1.25
C ASP A 81 7.47 -28.30 -2.27
N CYS A 82 6.55 -28.45 -3.23
CA CYS A 82 6.69 -29.39 -4.35
C CYS A 82 7.95 -29.07 -5.16
N PHE A 83 8.12 -27.82 -5.61
CA PHE A 83 9.29 -27.43 -6.39
C PHE A 83 10.60 -27.52 -5.60
N ALA A 84 10.57 -27.27 -4.28
CA ALA A 84 11.72 -27.37 -3.40
C ALA A 84 12.26 -28.81 -3.25
N LEU A 85 11.50 -29.83 -3.65
CA LEU A 85 12.02 -31.20 -3.80
C LEU A 85 13.04 -31.31 -4.95
N GLY A 86 13.03 -30.39 -5.91
CA GLY A 86 13.92 -30.36 -7.08
C GLY A 86 13.59 -31.39 -8.15
N THR A 87 13.33 -32.64 -7.76
CA THR A 87 12.95 -33.73 -8.69
C THR A 87 11.70 -33.43 -9.53
N PRO A 88 10.63 -32.79 -8.99
CA PRO A 88 9.45 -32.45 -9.80
C PRO A 88 9.78 -31.49 -10.95
N LEU A 89 10.73 -30.57 -10.75
CA LEU A 89 11.19 -29.65 -11.79
C LEU A 89 11.93 -30.41 -12.91
N CYS A 90 12.78 -31.35 -12.53
CA CYS A 90 13.50 -32.21 -13.48
C CYS A 90 12.54 -33.11 -14.26
N TYR A 91 11.52 -33.66 -13.59
CA TYR A 91 10.47 -34.45 -14.22
C TYR A 91 9.75 -33.65 -15.32
N LEU A 92 9.29 -32.44 -15.01
CA LEU A 92 8.63 -31.57 -15.99
C LEU A 92 9.54 -31.20 -17.16
N PHE A 93 10.81 -30.89 -16.88
CA PHE A 93 11.77 -30.57 -17.94
C PHE A 93 11.99 -31.75 -18.90
N ASN A 94 12.06 -32.97 -18.36
CA ASN A 94 12.29 -34.18 -19.14
C ASN A 94 11.10 -34.58 -20.03
N LEU A 95 9.93 -33.97 -19.84
CA LEU A 95 8.75 -34.16 -20.68
C LEU A 95 8.74 -33.25 -21.92
N LEU A 96 9.69 -32.30 -22.02
CA LEU A 96 9.79 -31.43 -23.20
C LEU A 96 10.25 -32.20 -24.44
N PRO A 97 9.70 -31.87 -25.62
CA PRO A 97 10.11 -32.51 -26.87
C PRO A 97 11.52 -32.07 -27.33
N PRO A 98 12.15 -32.80 -28.26
CA PRO A 98 13.41 -32.40 -28.89
C PRO A 98 13.33 -30.98 -29.49
N PRO A 99 14.44 -30.21 -29.54
CA PRO A 99 15.84 -30.62 -29.36
C PRO A 99 16.35 -30.56 -27.90
N ILE A 100 15.47 -30.40 -26.92
CA ILE A 100 15.86 -30.28 -25.51
C ILE A 100 16.53 -31.58 -25.03
N THR A 101 17.71 -31.45 -24.42
CA THR A 101 18.42 -32.59 -23.82
C THR A 101 17.90 -32.83 -22.40
N PRO A 102 17.38 -34.03 -22.08
CA PRO A 102 16.87 -34.34 -20.74
C PRO A 102 17.94 -34.25 -19.65
N ILE A 103 17.49 -34.01 -18.42
CA ILE A 103 18.30 -34.02 -17.22
C ILE A 103 18.55 -35.47 -16.79
N ASP A 104 19.83 -35.84 -16.68
CA ASP A 104 20.27 -37.15 -16.19
C ASP A 104 20.13 -37.25 -14.66
N ILE A 105 18.91 -37.54 -14.21
CA ILE A 105 18.56 -37.79 -12.81
C ILE A 105 17.32 -38.71 -12.74
N GLY A 106 17.24 -39.55 -11.72
CA GLY A 106 16.03 -40.34 -11.46
C GLY A 106 14.85 -39.43 -11.09
N THR A 107 13.80 -39.47 -11.91
CA THR A 107 12.59 -38.64 -11.72
C THR A 107 11.35 -39.43 -11.29
N ASP A 108 11.50 -40.71 -10.91
CA ASP A 108 10.40 -41.50 -10.38
C ASP A 108 9.95 -40.95 -9.00
N PRO A 109 8.69 -40.49 -8.85
CA PRO A 109 8.15 -40.03 -7.57
C PRO A 109 8.41 -41.00 -6.40
N ARG A 110 8.40 -42.32 -6.65
CA ARG A 110 8.59 -43.35 -5.60
C ARG A 110 10.02 -43.41 -5.06
N SER A 111 10.98 -42.84 -5.79
CA SER A 111 12.40 -42.83 -5.45
C SER A 111 12.87 -41.53 -4.80
N VAL A 112 11.98 -40.54 -4.63
CA VAL A 112 12.33 -39.22 -4.11
C VAL A 112 12.61 -39.29 -2.61
N GLU A 113 13.85 -38.97 -2.23
CA GLU A 113 14.26 -38.82 -0.83
C GLU A 113 13.83 -37.45 -0.27
N VAL A 114 12.68 -37.40 0.40
CA VAL A 114 12.08 -36.16 0.91
C VAL A 114 12.92 -35.50 2.02
N ASP A 115 13.77 -36.22 2.74
CA ASP A 115 14.57 -35.63 3.83
C ASP A 115 16.02 -35.28 3.42
N ASN A 116 16.45 -35.71 2.22
CA ASN A 116 17.83 -35.50 1.78
C ASN A 116 18.00 -34.15 1.07
N GLU A 117 18.35 -33.12 1.84
CA GLU A 117 18.59 -31.78 1.28
C GLU A 117 19.64 -31.75 0.16
N ARG A 118 20.67 -32.61 0.23
CA ARG A 118 21.75 -32.63 -0.76
C ARG A 118 21.22 -33.07 -2.12
N THR A 119 20.35 -34.09 -2.13
CA THR A 119 19.69 -34.59 -3.34
C THR A 119 18.75 -33.54 -3.93
N LYS A 120 17.93 -32.89 -3.10
CA LYS A 120 17.05 -31.79 -3.53
C LYS A 120 17.82 -30.64 -4.16
N LYS A 121 18.84 -30.12 -3.45
CA LYS A 121 19.70 -29.02 -3.92
C LYS A 121 20.41 -29.38 -5.22
N ARG A 122 20.87 -30.64 -5.36
CA ARG A 122 21.47 -31.15 -6.61
C ARG A 122 20.46 -31.14 -7.76
N ALA A 123 19.24 -31.63 -7.54
CA ALA A 123 18.20 -31.64 -8.57
C ALA A 123 17.82 -30.21 -9.01
N ILE A 124 17.64 -29.28 -8.07
CA ILE A 124 17.38 -27.85 -8.38
C ILE A 124 18.53 -27.26 -9.20
N ALA A 125 19.79 -27.53 -8.83
CA ALA A 125 20.96 -27.03 -9.55
C ALA A 125 21.03 -27.57 -10.98
N LEU A 126 20.76 -28.86 -11.18
CA LEU A 126 20.72 -29.47 -12.52
C LEU A 126 19.63 -28.86 -13.38
N PHE A 127 18.42 -28.69 -12.84
CA PHE A 127 17.33 -28.00 -13.51
C PHE A 127 17.71 -26.56 -13.89
N ALA A 128 18.26 -25.78 -12.97
CA ALA A 128 18.70 -24.41 -13.24
C ALA A 128 19.75 -24.31 -14.35
N ILE A 129 20.67 -25.28 -14.45
CA ILE A 129 21.66 -25.34 -15.54
C ILE A 129 20.95 -25.58 -16.88
N GLN A 130 19.98 -26.49 -16.93
CA GLN A 130 19.34 -26.92 -18.17
C GLN A 130 18.25 -25.96 -18.67
N VAL A 131 17.69 -25.13 -17.79
CA VAL A 131 16.78 -24.03 -18.18
C VAL A 131 17.41 -23.08 -19.20
N LYS A 132 18.75 -22.99 -19.29
CA LYS A 132 19.46 -22.22 -20.32
C LYS A 132 19.19 -22.71 -21.76
N GLN A 133 18.71 -23.94 -21.93
CA GLN A 133 18.28 -24.46 -23.24
C GLN A 133 16.95 -23.84 -23.68
N LEU A 134 16.18 -23.24 -22.75
CA LEU A 134 14.92 -22.58 -23.04
C LEU A 134 15.20 -21.12 -23.41
N ASN A 135 14.70 -20.66 -24.55
CA ASN A 135 14.81 -19.26 -24.98
C ASN A 135 13.96 -18.29 -24.13
N HIS A 136 13.31 -18.78 -23.06
CA HIS A 136 12.29 -18.05 -22.29
C HIS A 136 12.44 -18.22 -20.76
N GLY A 137 13.62 -18.59 -20.26
CA GLY A 137 13.87 -18.72 -18.82
C GLY A 137 14.83 -17.67 -18.27
N GLU A 138 14.44 -16.95 -17.23
CA GLU A 138 15.39 -16.18 -16.42
C GLU A 138 16.30 -17.16 -15.65
N GLN A 139 17.60 -16.89 -15.61
CA GLN A 139 18.51 -17.69 -14.79
C GLN A 139 18.18 -17.50 -13.31
N PHE A 140 18.12 -18.61 -12.59
CA PHE A 140 17.96 -18.65 -11.14
C PHE A 140 18.95 -19.65 -10.52
N THR A 141 19.10 -19.56 -9.21
CA THR A 141 20.01 -20.35 -8.39
C THR A 141 19.22 -21.23 -7.43
N VAL A 142 19.90 -22.16 -6.75
CA VAL A 142 19.27 -22.97 -5.70
C VAL A 142 18.72 -22.07 -4.58
N THR A 143 19.40 -20.98 -4.26
CA THR A 143 18.99 -20.02 -3.22
C THR A 143 17.65 -19.36 -3.55
N ASP A 144 17.36 -19.12 -4.83
CA ASP A 144 16.10 -18.50 -5.26
C ASP A 144 14.86 -19.36 -4.94
N LEU A 145 15.03 -20.68 -4.78
CA LEU A 145 13.96 -21.58 -4.35
C LEU A 145 14.07 -21.98 -2.88
N TRP A 146 15.28 -22.04 -2.33
CA TRP A 146 15.51 -22.52 -0.97
C TRP A 146 15.24 -21.44 0.09
N ASP A 147 15.46 -20.17 -0.24
CA ASP A 147 15.15 -19.05 0.64
C ASP A 147 13.68 -18.63 0.49
N ARG A 148 12.87 -18.98 1.49
CA ARG A 148 11.43 -18.63 1.55
C ARG A 148 11.16 -17.13 1.63
N THR A 149 12.16 -16.33 1.92
CA THR A 149 12.01 -14.87 1.97
C THR A 149 12.22 -14.21 0.60
N ASN A 150 12.79 -14.94 -0.36
CA ASN A 150 13.05 -14.46 -1.72
C ASN A 150 11.84 -14.71 -2.65
N SER A 151 10.82 -13.86 -2.55
CA SER A 151 9.64 -13.95 -3.41
C SER A 151 9.95 -13.78 -4.90
N ASP A 152 10.95 -12.97 -5.25
CA ASP A 152 11.35 -12.73 -6.65
C ASP A 152 11.91 -14.01 -7.28
N GLY A 153 12.77 -14.73 -6.55
CA GLY A 153 13.34 -16.01 -6.98
C GLY A 153 12.25 -17.04 -7.29
N PHE A 154 11.23 -17.13 -6.45
CA PHE A 154 10.12 -18.06 -6.67
C PHE A 154 9.24 -17.66 -7.86
N VAL A 155 8.97 -16.36 -8.06
CA VAL A 155 8.23 -15.87 -9.25
C VAL A 155 8.93 -16.30 -10.55
N LYS A 156 10.27 -16.21 -10.62
CA LYS A 156 11.04 -16.68 -11.79
C LYS A 156 10.83 -18.16 -12.07
N ILE A 157 10.79 -18.97 -11.03
CA ILE A 157 10.60 -20.42 -11.14
C ILE A 157 9.17 -20.73 -11.58
N VAL A 158 8.17 -20.07 -11.00
CA VAL A 158 6.76 -20.20 -11.42
C VAL A 158 6.59 -19.84 -12.89
N ASN A 159 7.20 -18.74 -13.36
CA ASN A 159 7.17 -18.34 -14.77
C ASN A 159 7.87 -19.36 -15.67
N THR A 160 9.05 -19.84 -15.26
CA THR A 160 9.81 -20.86 -16.02
C THR A 160 9.03 -22.16 -16.13
N VAL A 161 8.43 -22.64 -15.04
CA VAL A 161 7.63 -23.86 -15.05
C VAL A 161 6.33 -23.67 -15.84
N THR A 162 5.70 -22.51 -15.75
CA THR A 162 4.52 -22.18 -16.57
C THR A 162 4.86 -22.27 -18.06
N TYR A 163 5.99 -21.69 -18.47
CA TYR A 163 6.49 -21.82 -19.84
C TYR A 163 6.73 -23.27 -20.25
N ILE A 164 7.37 -24.08 -19.38
CA ILE A 164 7.57 -25.51 -19.65
C ILE A 164 6.23 -26.20 -19.88
N VAL A 165 5.26 -26.01 -18.98
CA VAL A 165 3.93 -26.64 -19.06
C VAL A 165 3.15 -26.18 -20.29
N ASP A 166 3.35 -24.94 -20.78
CA ASP A 166 2.79 -24.44 -22.04
C ASP A 166 3.35 -25.13 -23.30
N HIS A 167 4.55 -25.69 -23.21
CA HIS A 167 5.24 -26.35 -24.32
C HIS A 167 5.27 -27.88 -24.19
N LEU A 168 4.57 -28.44 -23.19
CA LEU A 168 4.42 -29.89 -23.07
C LEU A 168 3.48 -30.43 -24.14
N PRO A 169 3.77 -31.62 -24.70
CA PRO A 169 2.86 -32.33 -25.60
C PRO A 169 1.50 -32.63 -24.95
N SER A 170 0.41 -32.61 -25.72
CA SER A 170 -0.95 -32.79 -25.18
C SER A 170 -1.20 -34.17 -24.56
N ASP A 171 -0.48 -35.21 -25.01
CA ASP A 171 -0.55 -36.59 -24.54
C ASP A 171 0.04 -36.79 -23.13
N VAL A 172 0.77 -35.80 -22.62
CA VAL A 172 1.29 -35.79 -21.25
C VAL A 172 0.20 -35.45 -20.22
N PHE A 173 -0.91 -34.84 -20.67
CA PHE A 173 -2.03 -34.45 -19.83
C PHE A 173 -3.14 -35.50 -19.84
N GLU A 174 -3.67 -35.81 -18.66
CA GLU A 174 -4.87 -36.63 -18.49
C GLU A 174 -6.05 -36.01 -19.24
N GLU A 175 -6.70 -36.81 -20.09
CA GLU A 175 -7.95 -36.45 -20.75
C GLU A 175 -9.03 -36.28 -19.69
N VAL A 176 -9.74 -35.13 -19.73
CA VAL A 176 -10.89 -34.90 -18.88
C VAL A 176 -12.02 -35.77 -19.43
N THR A 177 -12.20 -36.98 -18.91
CA THR A 177 -13.46 -37.71 -19.13
C THR A 177 -14.59 -36.87 -18.57
N PRO A 178 -15.54 -36.37 -19.39
CA PRO A 178 -16.72 -35.73 -18.84
C PRO A 178 -17.43 -36.76 -17.95
N PRO A 179 -17.95 -36.37 -16.77
CA PRO A 179 -18.71 -37.28 -15.93
C PRO A 179 -19.86 -37.83 -16.77
N SER A 180 -19.92 -39.15 -16.92
CA SER A 180 -21.01 -39.82 -17.61
C SER A 180 -22.33 -39.39 -16.96
N PRO A 181 -23.35 -38.97 -17.74
CA PRO A 181 -24.64 -38.63 -17.16
C PRO A 181 -25.20 -39.87 -16.45
N PRO A 182 -25.78 -39.72 -15.24
CA PRO A 182 -26.41 -40.86 -14.57
C PRO A 182 -27.53 -41.40 -15.44
N SER A 183 -27.55 -42.72 -15.56
CA SER A 183 -28.55 -43.48 -16.31
C SER A 183 -29.96 -43.03 -15.99
N THR A 184 -30.70 -42.76 -17.06
CA THR A 184 -32.10 -42.41 -17.11
C THR A 184 -32.98 -43.40 -16.36
N PHE A 185 -33.74 -42.92 -15.36
CA PHE A 185 -35.08 -43.45 -15.12
C PHE A 185 -36.07 -42.60 -15.91
N SER A 186 -36.82 -43.30 -16.75
CA SER A 186 -37.82 -42.80 -17.68
C SER A 186 -39.09 -42.35 -16.93
N THR A 187 -39.61 -41.16 -17.26
CA THR A 187 -41.06 -40.95 -17.42
C THR A 187 -41.29 -39.89 -18.48
N GLN A 188 -42.03 -40.30 -19.51
CA GLN A 188 -42.64 -39.50 -20.56
C GLN A 188 -43.52 -38.38 -19.95
N ASP A 189 -43.46 -37.17 -20.48
CA ASP A 189 -44.57 -36.66 -21.29
C ASP A 189 -44.28 -35.29 -21.95
N SER A 190 -44.36 -35.33 -23.28
CA SER A 190 -45.01 -34.38 -24.19
C SER A 190 -44.52 -32.91 -24.34
N PHE A 191 -44.16 -32.65 -25.60
CA PHE A 191 -43.77 -31.41 -26.27
C PHE A 191 -45.00 -30.68 -26.82
N ASP A 192 -45.08 -29.34 -26.69
CA ASP A 192 -45.51 -28.48 -27.81
C ASP A 192 -45.10 -26.99 -27.64
N SER A 193 -44.25 -26.53 -28.57
CA SER A 193 -44.34 -25.32 -29.41
C SER A 193 -44.55 -23.87 -28.88
N VAL A 194 -43.47 -23.07 -29.05
CA VAL A 194 -43.31 -21.68 -29.56
C VAL A 194 -44.19 -20.48 -29.11
N GLY A 195 -43.50 -19.40 -28.68
CA GLY A 195 -43.95 -17.99 -28.74
C GLY A 195 -43.07 -17.02 -27.92
N PRO A 196 -42.58 -15.88 -28.46
CA PRO A 196 -41.60 -15.02 -27.79
C PRO A 196 -42.28 -13.87 -27.05
N ASP A 197 -42.35 -13.96 -25.73
CA ASP A 197 -42.60 -12.80 -24.88
C ASP A 197 -41.45 -12.66 -23.91
N THR A 198 -40.80 -11.49 -23.97
CA THR A 198 -39.75 -11.08 -23.04
C THR A 198 -40.43 -10.31 -21.91
N PRO A 199 -40.51 -10.83 -20.67
CA PRO A 199 -40.68 -9.97 -19.51
C PRO A 199 -39.29 -9.59 -18.99
N ALA A 200 -39.18 -8.32 -18.61
CA ALA A 200 -37.99 -7.66 -18.10
C ALA A 200 -37.16 -8.50 -17.12
N ILE A 201 -35.84 -8.36 -17.26
CA ILE A 201 -34.82 -8.73 -16.28
C ILE A 201 -35.32 -8.35 -14.88
N PRO A 202 -35.51 -9.30 -13.93
CA PRO A 202 -35.63 -8.91 -12.55
C PRO A 202 -34.25 -8.40 -12.14
N THR A 203 -34.14 -7.08 -11.96
CA THR A 203 -33.07 -6.47 -11.16
C THR A 203 -32.98 -7.25 -9.86
N TYR A 204 -31.97 -8.11 -9.75
CA TYR A 204 -31.66 -8.82 -8.51
C TYR A 204 -31.47 -7.75 -7.43
N ALA A 205 -32.39 -7.73 -6.47
CA ALA A 205 -32.27 -6.94 -5.27
C ALA A 205 -30.89 -7.22 -4.65
N ASN A 206 -30.15 -6.16 -4.32
CA ASN A 206 -28.88 -6.25 -3.60
C ASN A 206 -29.12 -6.91 -2.24
N GLY A 207 -28.98 -8.23 -2.17
CA GLY A 207 -29.03 -8.97 -0.92
C GLY A 207 -27.81 -8.65 -0.04
N PRO A 208 -27.87 -8.88 1.29
CA PRO A 208 -26.74 -8.68 2.19
C PRO A 208 -25.51 -9.51 1.77
N ASP A 209 -25.73 -10.69 1.17
CA ASP A 209 -24.67 -11.53 0.60
C ASP A 209 -23.95 -10.86 -0.57
N THR A 210 -24.68 -10.15 -1.44
CA THR A 210 -24.12 -9.41 -2.57
C THR A 210 -23.25 -8.25 -2.09
N GLU A 211 -23.71 -7.48 -1.11
CA GLU A 211 -22.95 -6.37 -0.54
C GLU A 211 -21.69 -6.85 0.19
N ARG A 212 -21.78 -7.93 0.97
CA ARG A 212 -20.62 -8.57 1.60
C ARG A 212 -19.58 -9.00 0.56
N ASN A 213 -20.03 -9.71 -0.48
CA ASN A 213 -19.15 -10.18 -1.55
C ASN A 213 -18.52 -9.01 -2.32
N ASN A 214 -19.20 -7.88 -2.45
CA ASN A 214 -18.65 -6.67 -3.04
C ASN A 214 -17.52 -6.08 -2.19
N ILE A 215 -17.67 -6.04 -0.86
CA ILE A 215 -16.62 -5.57 0.07
C ILE A 215 -15.39 -6.49 0.02
N ILE A 216 -15.60 -7.81 0.03
CA ILE A 216 -14.51 -8.80 -0.10
C ILE A 216 -13.78 -8.61 -1.43
N ARG A 217 -14.54 -8.48 -2.53
CA ARG A 217 -13.97 -8.25 -3.86
C ARG A 217 -13.20 -6.93 -3.91
N GLU A 218 -13.72 -5.86 -3.32
CA GLU A 218 -13.03 -4.58 -3.22
C GLU A 218 -11.71 -4.73 -2.44
N LEU A 219 -11.72 -5.39 -1.28
CA LEU A 219 -10.53 -5.62 -0.46
C LEU A 219 -9.43 -6.33 -1.27
N VAL A 220 -9.77 -7.42 -1.95
CA VAL A 220 -8.82 -8.24 -2.73
C VAL A 220 -8.35 -7.52 -4.00
N GLU A 221 -9.26 -6.94 -4.78
CA GLU A 221 -8.91 -6.27 -6.04
C GLU A 221 -8.03 -5.04 -5.80
N THR A 222 -8.38 -4.26 -4.77
CA THR A 222 -7.59 -3.08 -4.41
C THR A 222 -6.25 -3.45 -3.78
N GLU A 223 -6.14 -4.61 -3.12
CA GLU A 223 -4.84 -5.14 -2.67
C GLU A 223 -3.98 -5.55 -3.86
N ARG A 224 -4.54 -6.28 -4.83
CA ARG A 224 -3.80 -6.70 -6.03
C ARG A 224 -3.25 -5.49 -6.77
N LYS A 225 -4.07 -4.46 -6.96
CA LYS A 225 -3.63 -3.20 -7.57
C LYS A 225 -2.55 -2.51 -6.75
N TYR A 226 -2.67 -2.50 -5.43
CA TYR A 226 -1.67 -1.88 -4.56
C TYR A 226 -0.32 -2.60 -4.63
N VAL A 227 -0.29 -3.94 -4.56
CA VAL A 227 0.94 -4.73 -4.73
C VAL A 227 1.56 -4.47 -6.10
N GLN A 228 0.77 -4.48 -7.17
CA GLN A 228 1.25 -4.16 -8.51
C GLN A 228 1.89 -2.76 -8.57
N ASP A 229 1.27 -1.76 -7.95
CA ASP A 229 1.80 -0.40 -7.91
C ASP A 229 3.13 -0.32 -7.13
N LEU A 230 3.28 -1.10 -6.05
CA LEU A 230 4.54 -1.22 -5.33
C LEU A 230 5.64 -1.90 -6.17
N GLU A 231 5.29 -2.90 -6.97
CA GLU A 231 6.24 -3.57 -7.88
C GLU A 231 6.74 -2.62 -8.98
N VAL A 232 5.85 -1.80 -9.54
CA VAL A 232 6.22 -0.74 -10.48
C VAL A 232 7.13 0.29 -9.81
N MET A 233 6.85 0.67 -8.57
CA MET A 233 7.71 1.57 -7.78
C MET A 233 9.08 0.95 -7.49
N GLN A 234 9.15 -0.35 -7.18
CA GLN A 234 10.40 -1.06 -6.96
C GLN A 234 11.25 -1.10 -8.25
N LYS A 235 10.63 -1.41 -9.39
CA LYS A 235 11.30 -1.38 -10.69
C LYS A 235 11.85 0.01 -11.00
N TYR A 236 11.07 1.05 -10.74
CA TYR A 236 11.51 2.44 -10.89
C TYR A 236 12.75 2.76 -10.02
N ALA A 237 12.74 2.36 -8.76
CA ALA A 237 13.89 2.54 -7.85
C ALA A 237 15.13 1.73 -8.30
N GLN A 238 14.94 0.54 -8.85
CA GLN A 238 16.03 -0.29 -9.37
C GLN A 238 16.71 0.36 -10.59
N GLU A 239 15.94 0.92 -11.52
CA GLU A 239 16.48 1.59 -12.72
C GLU A 239 17.26 2.87 -12.37
N LEU A 240 16.78 3.63 -11.38
CA LEU A 240 17.53 4.78 -10.83
C LEU A 240 18.88 4.36 -10.24
N SER A 241 18.91 3.21 -9.56
CA SER A 241 20.11 2.64 -8.94
C SER A 241 21.09 2.10 -9.99
N GLN A 242 20.61 1.31 -10.95
CA GLN A 242 21.46 0.67 -11.98
C GLN A 242 22.11 1.70 -12.92
N SER A 243 21.40 2.78 -13.21
CA SER A 243 21.90 3.88 -14.04
C SER A 243 22.86 4.82 -13.30
N ASN A 244 23.03 4.67 -11.97
CA ASN A 244 23.73 5.62 -11.09
C ASN A 244 23.22 7.06 -11.26
N THR A 245 21.93 7.26 -11.56
CA THR A 245 21.36 8.62 -11.71
C THR A 245 21.26 9.33 -10.37
N LEU A 246 20.94 8.58 -9.32
CA LEU A 246 20.91 9.02 -7.93
C LEU A 246 21.80 8.08 -7.11
N ASP A 247 22.42 8.60 -6.05
CA ASP A 247 23.15 7.77 -5.11
C ASP A 247 22.20 6.89 -4.28
N ARG A 248 22.76 5.85 -3.66
CA ARG A 248 21.96 4.86 -2.92
C ARG A 248 21.25 5.47 -1.71
N ASP A 249 21.85 6.45 -1.04
CA ASP A 249 21.25 7.06 0.15
C ASP A 249 20.05 7.92 -0.25
N THR A 250 20.17 8.69 -1.32
CA THR A 250 19.06 9.46 -1.91
C THR A 250 17.90 8.53 -2.35
N ILE A 251 18.21 7.39 -2.98
CA ILE A 251 17.17 6.40 -3.34
C ILE A 251 16.52 5.80 -2.09
N HIS A 252 17.30 5.50 -1.05
CA HIS A 252 16.77 5.01 0.23
C HIS A 252 15.90 6.03 0.96
N LEU A 253 16.19 7.32 0.82
CA LEU A 253 15.35 8.41 1.36
C LEU A 253 14.10 8.65 0.50
N LEU A 254 14.15 8.40 -0.81
CA LEU A 254 12.99 8.55 -1.69
C LEU A 254 12.02 7.36 -1.58
N PHE A 255 12.54 6.15 -1.40
CA PHE A 255 11.78 4.89 -1.31
C PHE A 255 12.11 4.13 0.00
N PRO A 256 11.82 4.72 1.17
CA PRO A 256 12.20 4.19 2.47
C PRO A 256 11.61 2.80 2.71
N ASN A 257 12.48 1.80 2.94
CA ASN A 257 12.06 0.43 3.28
C ASN A 257 11.14 -0.25 2.24
N LEU A 258 11.12 0.22 0.99
CA LEU A 258 10.19 -0.25 -0.04
C LEU A 258 10.23 -1.77 -0.26
N ASN A 259 11.42 -2.37 -0.31
CA ASN A 259 11.56 -3.82 -0.53
C ASN A 259 10.94 -4.65 0.60
N LYS A 260 11.12 -4.26 1.86
CA LYS A 260 10.51 -5.00 2.99
C LYS A 260 9.00 -4.82 2.99
N LEU A 261 8.52 -3.60 2.71
CA LEU A 261 7.09 -3.31 2.58
C LEU A 261 6.46 -4.15 1.46
N LEU A 262 7.06 -4.19 0.28
CA LEU A 262 6.56 -4.97 -0.86
C LEU A 262 6.58 -6.48 -0.56
N ASN A 263 7.66 -7.00 0.04
CA ASN A 263 7.74 -8.42 0.41
C ASN A 263 6.65 -8.82 1.40
N PHE A 264 6.40 -7.99 2.42
CA PHE A 264 5.27 -8.18 3.33
C PHE A 264 3.95 -8.17 2.56
N GLN A 265 3.75 -7.21 1.67
CA GLN A 265 2.47 -7.08 0.97
C GLN A 265 2.19 -8.16 -0.08
N ARG A 266 3.23 -8.71 -0.72
CA ARG A 266 3.09 -9.92 -1.54
C ARG A 266 2.60 -11.11 -0.71
N ARG A 267 3.19 -11.33 0.48
CA ARG A 267 2.74 -12.38 1.41
C ARG A 267 1.31 -12.13 1.88
N PHE A 268 0.99 -10.89 2.23
CA PHE A 268 -0.34 -10.51 2.70
C PHE A 268 -1.41 -10.70 1.61
N LEU A 269 -1.13 -10.34 0.36
CA LEU A 269 -2.01 -10.58 -0.79
C LEU A 269 -2.29 -12.07 -1.00
N ILE A 270 -1.26 -12.94 -0.87
CA ILE A 270 -1.44 -14.39 -0.95
C ILE A 270 -2.43 -14.88 0.11
N TRP A 271 -2.32 -14.39 1.35
CA TRP A 271 -3.26 -14.77 2.41
C TRP A 271 -4.67 -14.24 2.17
N LEU A 272 -4.80 -13.03 1.63
CA LEU A 272 -6.10 -12.44 1.28
C LEU A 272 -6.80 -13.24 0.16
N GLU A 273 -6.10 -13.55 -0.92
CA GLU A 273 -6.65 -14.33 -2.04
C GLU A 273 -6.95 -15.77 -1.63
N GLY A 274 -6.06 -16.39 -0.85
CA GLY A 274 -6.32 -17.70 -0.25
C GLY A 274 -7.55 -17.72 0.66
N THR A 275 -7.76 -16.67 1.45
CA THR A 275 -8.98 -16.54 2.27
C THR A 275 -10.22 -16.32 1.40
N ALA A 276 -10.13 -15.53 0.34
CA ALA A 276 -11.23 -15.25 -0.57
C ALA A 276 -11.73 -16.51 -1.31
N ASP A 277 -10.82 -17.44 -1.62
CA ASP A 277 -11.12 -18.68 -2.32
C ASP A 277 -11.77 -19.75 -1.43
N MET A 278 -11.79 -19.57 -0.11
CA MET A 278 -12.45 -20.51 0.82
C MET A 278 -13.97 -20.31 0.85
N PRO A 279 -14.76 -21.34 1.18
CA PRO A 279 -16.19 -21.18 1.47
C PRO A 279 -16.41 -20.13 2.56
N TRP A 280 -17.46 -19.29 2.45
CA TRP A 280 -17.73 -18.17 3.37
C TRP A 280 -17.59 -18.52 4.86
N LYS A 281 -18.09 -19.69 5.28
CA LYS A 281 -18.05 -20.14 6.68
C LYS A 281 -16.64 -20.46 7.20
N GLU A 282 -15.67 -20.64 6.31
CA GLU A 282 -14.26 -20.94 6.61
C GLU A 282 -13.34 -19.74 6.39
N GLN A 283 -13.84 -18.65 5.79
CA GLN A 283 -13.05 -17.44 5.58
C GLN A 283 -12.78 -16.77 6.93
N ARG A 284 -11.51 -16.46 7.23
CA ARG A 284 -11.07 -15.98 8.55
C ARG A 284 -10.39 -14.62 8.44
N TRP A 285 -11.15 -13.65 7.93
CA TRP A 285 -10.68 -12.29 7.61
C TRP A 285 -10.05 -11.55 8.80
N GLY A 286 -10.54 -11.78 10.02
CA GLY A 286 -10.01 -11.13 11.21
C GLY A 286 -8.57 -11.52 11.55
N ARG A 287 -8.23 -12.82 11.40
CA ARG A 287 -6.89 -13.35 11.71
C ARG A 287 -5.79 -12.75 10.88
N LEU A 288 -6.08 -12.40 9.62
CA LEU A 288 -5.10 -11.76 8.74
C LEU A 288 -4.49 -10.51 9.38
N PHE A 289 -5.25 -9.80 10.21
CA PHE A 289 -4.80 -8.60 10.90
C PHE A 289 -4.36 -8.86 12.34
N SER A 290 -5.09 -9.66 13.11
CA SER A 290 -4.74 -9.92 14.51
C SER A 290 -3.43 -10.70 14.66
N ASP A 291 -3.18 -11.66 13.78
CA ASP A 291 -2.03 -12.56 13.90
C ASP A 291 -0.75 -11.92 13.34
N ASN A 292 -0.90 -10.89 12.50
CA ASN A 292 0.20 -10.24 11.79
C ASN A 292 0.38 -8.77 12.20
N GLU A 293 -0.19 -8.33 13.33
CA GLU A 293 -0.18 -6.93 13.78
C GLU A 293 1.25 -6.35 13.86
N GLU A 294 2.23 -7.14 14.29
CA GLU A 294 3.63 -6.73 14.35
C GLU A 294 4.30 -6.65 12.98
N GLU A 295 3.93 -7.51 12.02
CA GLU A 295 4.53 -7.53 10.67
C GLU A 295 4.20 -6.24 9.89
N PHE A 296 3.07 -5.58 10.20
CA PHE A 296 2.74 -4.26 9.64
C PHE A 296 3.71 -3.14 10.06
N ALA A 297 4.61 -3.37 11.03
CA ALA A 297 5.62 -2.39 11.43
C ALA A 297 6.56 -1.98 10.28
N VAL A 298 6.62 -2.75 9.17
CA VAL A 298 7.35 -2.34 7.94
C VAL A 298 6.88 -1.00 7.36
N TYR A 299 5.65 -0.58 7.68
CA TYR A 299 5.10 0.72 7.30
C TYR A 299 5.67 1.90 8.10
N GLU A 300 6.10 1.69 9.34
CA GLU A 300 6.58 2.76 10.24
C GLU A 300 7.70 3.61 9.60
N PRO A 301 8.81 3.03 9.10
CA PRO A 301 9.87 3.82 8.46
C PRO A 301 9.43 4.47 7.14
N TYR A 302 8.49 3.85 6.42
CA TYR A 302 7.98 4.40 5.17
C TYR A 302 7.16 5.66 5.44
N CYS A 303 6.17 5.56 6.32
CA CYS A 303 5.27 6.66 6.66
C CYS A 303 6.00 7.81 7.38
N ALA A 304 6.92 7.49 8.31
CA ALA A 304 7.70 8.49 9.02
C ALA A 304 8.56 9.38 8.11
N ASN A 305 9.02 8.84 6.97
CA ASN A 305 9.87 9.57 6.02
C ASN A 305 9.11 10.10 4.78
N TYR A 306 7.79 9.90 4.68
CA TYR A 306 7.00 10.28 3.51
C TYR A 306 7.10 11.77 3.16
N THR A 307 7.06 12.67 4.16
CA THR A 307 7.18 14.12 3.93
C THR A 307 8.53 14.48 3.34
N ASN A 308 9.62 13.91 3.87
CA ASN A 308 10.97 14.11 3.37
C ASN A 308 11.13 13.54 1.95
N ALA A 309 10.62 12.33 1.69
CA ALA A 309 10.61 11.74 0.35
C ALA A 309 9.87 12.63 -0.67
N SER A 310 8.76 13.26 -0.25
CA SER A 310 7.98 14.18 -1.10
C SER A 310 8.74 15.47 -1.43
N GLU A 311 9.48 16.03 -0.46
CA GLU A 311 10.36 17.19 -0.70
C GLU A 311 11.53 16.81 -1.61
N LEU A 312 12.18 15.67 -1.33
CA LEU A 312 13.31 15.17 -2.10
C LEU A 312 12.94 14.85 -3.55
N MET A 313 11.74 14.31 -3.79
CA MET A 313 11.19 14.10 -5.13
C MET A 313 11.15 15.40 -5.94
N LEU A 314 10.76 16.52 -5.33
CA LEU A 314 10.74 17.83 -6.00
C LEU A 314 12.15 18.36 -6.26
N MET A 315 13.09 18.12 -5.35
CA MET A 315 14.49 18.51 -5.51
C MET A 315 15.18 17.73 -6.65
N GLU A 316 14.89 16.43 -6.77
CA GLU A 316 15.49 15.52 -7.74
C GLU A 316 14.70 15.42 -9.06
N GLU A 317 13.74 16.31 -9.30
CA GLU A 317 12.83 16.25 -10.46
C GLU A 317 13.58 16.04 -11.79
N GLN A 318 14.68 16.76 -12.02
CA GLN A 318 15.46 16.69 -13.27
C GLN A 318 16.10 15.32 -13.52
N ASN A 319 16.39 14.59 -12.44
CA ASN A 319 16.93 13.24 -12.50
C ASN A 319 15.81 12.21 -12.71
N LEU A 320 14.68 12.41 -12.04
CA LEU A 320 13.52 11.52 -12.07
C LEU A 320 12.79 11.53 -13.43
N VAL A 321 12.71 12.68 -14.11
CA VAL A 321 12.01 12.80 -15.41
C VAL A 321 12.61 11.92 -16.52
N LYS A 322 13.88 11.50 -16.40
CA LYS A 322 14.55 10.58 -17.33
C LYS A 322 13.87 9.21 -17.37
N TYR A 323 13.12 8.86 -16.32
CA TYR A 323 12.45 7.56 -16.15
C TYR A 323 10.91 7.67 -16.28
N ASN A 324 10.41 8.73 -16.93
CA ASN A 324 8.97 8.94 -17.17
C ASN A 324 8.29 7.82 -17.97
N HIS A 325 9.05 6.96 -18.65
CA HIS A 325 8.53 5.79 -19.34
C HIS A 325 8.05 4.68 -18.38
N LEU A 326 8.47 4.71 -17.11
CA LEU A 326 8.04 3.80 -16.05
C LEU A 326 7.02 4.43 -15.11
N ILE A 327 7.33 5.62 -14.56
CA ILE A 327 6.42 6.42 -13.74
C ILE A 327 6.69 7.87 -14.08
N ASN A 328 5.66 8.62 -14.47
CA ASN A 328 5.83 10.05 -14.69
C ASN A 328 6.16 10.78 -13.37
N ALA A 329 7.35 11.36 -13.29
CA ALA A 329 7.86 12.02 -12.09
C ALA A 329 6.97 13.17 -11.58
N LYS A 330 6.25 13.86 -12.48
CA LYS A 330 5.42 15.01 -12.12
C LYS A 330 3.98 14.62 -11.79
N SER A 331 3.37 13.79 -12.63
CA SER A 331 1.93 13.51 -12.55
C SER A 331 1.59 12.21 -11.83
N GLU A 332 2.49 11.23 -11.80
CA GLU A 332 2.21 9.90 -11.27
C GLU A 332 3.00 9.60 -10.00
N LEU A 333 4.30 9.91 -9.95
CA LEU A 333 5.16 9.58 -8.80
C LEU A 333 4.62 10.10 -7.45
N PRO A 334 4.09 11.33 -7.34
CA PRO A 334 3.47 11.79 -6.08
C PRO A 334 2.30 10.88 -5.66
N ALA A 335 1.48 10.44 -6.62
CA ALA A 335 0.36 9.55 -6.37
C ALA A 335 0.81 8.11 -6.03
N PHE A 336 1.97 7.67 -6.51
CA PHE A 336 2.57 6.40 -6.10
C PHE A 336 3.13 6.48 -4.66
N LEU A 337 3.88 7.53 -4.32
CA LEU A 337 4.55 7.65 -3.02
C LEU A 337 3.57 7.67 -1.84
N ILE A 338 2.38 8.25 -2.02
CA ILE A 338 1.36 8.33 -0.96
C ILE A 338 0.55 7.04 -0.75
N LYS A 339 0.62 6.07 -1.68
CA LYS A 339 -0.20 4.84 -1.64
C LYS A 339 -0.03 4.05 -0.34
N PRO A 340 1.19 3.80 0.21
CA PRO A 340 1.33 3.08 1.46
C PRO A 340 0.64 3.78 2.64
N VAL A 341 0.80 5.10 2.74
CA VAL A 341 0.16 5.94 3.77
C VAL A 341 -1.36 5.88 3.65
N GLN A 342 -1.90 5.86 2.43
CA GLN A 342 -3.33 5.71 2.20
C GLN A 342 -3.83 4.30 2.51
N ARG A 343 -3.12 3.26 2.05
CA ARG A 343 -3.56 1.87 2.11
C ARG A 343 -3.72 1.40 3.55
N ILE A 344 -2.76 1.72 4.40
CA ILE A 344 -2.81 1.30 5.81
C ILE A 344 -4.06 1.82 6.52
N CYS A 345 -4.48 3.05 6.20
CA CYS A 345 -5.70 3.66 6.73
C CYS A 345 -7.00 3.10 6.14
N LYS A 346 -6.95 2.33 5.04
CA LYS A 346 -8.14 1.73 4.41
C LYS A 346 -8.55 0.42 5.05
N TYR A 347 -7.62 -0.37 5.58
CA TYR A 347 -7.95 -1.68 6.15
C TYR A 347 -9.02 -1.62 7.26
N PRO A 348 -8.93 -0.71 8.26
CA PRO A 348 -9.97 -0.61 9.28
C PRO A 348 -11.35 -0.32 8.70
N LEU A 349 -11.42 0.52 7.65
CA LEU A 349 -12.67 0.93 7.01
C LEU A 349 -13.33 -0.24 6.26
N LEU A 350 -12.54 -1.04 5.56
CA LEU A 350 -13.02 -2.22 4.83
C LEU A 350 -13.47 -3.32 5.79
N LEU A 351 -12.73 -3.56 6.88
CA LEU A 351 -13.11 -4.53 7.91
C LEU A 351 -14.37 -4.10 8.68
N ASP A 352 -14.50 -2.81 9.01
CA ASP A 352 -15.71 -2.29 9.65
C ASP A 352 -16.94 -2.41 8.74
N GLN A 353 -16.78 -2.20 7.42
CA GLN A 353 -17.84 -2.44 6.45
C GLN A 353 -18.21 -3.93 6.38
N LEU A 354 -17.22 -4.83 6.32
CA LEU A 354 -17.45 -6.27 6.30
C LEU A 354 -18.15 -6.74 7.58
N LEU A 355 -17.74 -6.22 8.75
CA LEU A 355 -18.35 -6.52 10.04
C LEU A 355 -19.82 -6.08 10.08
N LYS A 356 -20.15 -4.89 9.57
CA LYS A 356 -21.54 -4.39 9.47
C LYS A 356 -22.42 -5.22 8.55
N LYS A 357 -21.84 -5.92 7.57
CA LYS A 357 -22.55 -6.80 6.63
C LYS A 357 -22.46 -8.28 7.01
N SER A 358 -21.90 -8.58 8.18
CA SER A 358 -21.84 -9.92 8.76
C SER A 358 -22.74 -9.99 9.99
N SER A 359 -23.16 -11.21 10.37
CA SER A 359 -23.94 -11.46 11.59
C SER A 359 -23.30 -12.59 12.39
N PRO A 360 -23.29 -12.54 13.75
CA PRO A 360 -22.87 -13.67 14.57
C PRO A 360 -23.63 -14.97 14.28
N THR A 361 -24.87 -14.89 13.78
CA THR A 361 -25.69 -16.05 13.42
C THR A 361 -25.30 -16.67 12.07
N ASP A 362 -24.74 -15.89 11.15
CA ASP A 362 -24.35 -16.34 9.81
C ASP A 362 -22.84 -16.56 9.67
N TYR A 363 -22.01 -15.90 10.48
CA TYR A 363 -20.57 -15.96 10.30
C TYR A 363 -19.89 -16.52 11.56
N PRO A 364 -19.39 -17.77 11.53
CA PRO A 364 -18.76 -18.42 12.68
C PRO A 364 -17.56 -17.65 13.26
N HIS A 365 -16.95 -16.77 12.46
CA HIS A 365 -15.76 -16.02 12.80
C HIS A 365 -16.04 -14.53 13.04
N TYR A 366 -17.28 -14.17 13.42
CA TYR A 366 -17.70 -12.79 13.66
C TYR A 366 -16.88 -12.09 14.76
N GLU A 367 -16.73 -12.69 15.94
CA GLU A 367 -15.95 -12.10 17.03
C GLU A 367 -14.46 -11.95 16.67
N GLU A 368 -13.94 -12.88 15.87
CA GLU A 368 -12.59 -12.79 15.33
C GLU A 368 -12.45 -11.64 14.34
N LEU A 369 -13.42 -11.43 13.44
CA LEU A 369 -13.45 -10.27 12.54
C LEU A 369 -13.51 -8.95 13.32
N LYS A 370 -14.27 -8.89 14.41
CA LYS A 370 -14.31 -7.73 15.30
C LYS A 370 -12.95 -7.46 15.94
N ALA A 371 -12.27 -8.51 16.42
CA ALA A 371 -10.91 -8.40 16.96
C ALA A 371 -9.91 -7.95 15.88
N GLY A 372 -10.01 -8.48 14.65
CA GLY A 372 -9.19 -8.08 13.51
C GLY A 372 -9.41 -6.62 13.09
N SER A 373 -10.65 -6.12 13.10
CA SER A 373 -10.93 -4.68 12.89
C SER A 373 -10.25 -3.82 13.96
N ALA A 374 -10.33 -4.22 15.24
CA ALA A 374 -9.64 -3.52 16.32
C ALA A 374 -8.11 -3.56 16.15
N ALA A 375 -7.55 -4.68 15.69
CA ALA A 375 -6.13 -4.79 15.35
C ALA A 375 -5.73 -3.84 14.22
N ALA A 376 -6.49 -3.78 13.12
CA ALA A 376 -6.26 -2.84 12.01
C ALA A 376 -6.23 -1.37 12.48
N LYS A 377 -7.10 -1.01 13.42
CA LYS A 377 -7.12 0.33 14.04
C LYS A 377 -5.83 0.58 14.83
N ARG A 378 -5.45 -0.34 15.72
CA ARG A 378 -4.19 -0.24 16.47
C ARG A 378 -2.96 -0.16 15.58
N ILE A 379 -2.91 -0.92 14.49
CA ILE A 379 -1.85 -0.85 13.47
C ILE A 379 -1.74 0.58 12.93
N THR A 380 -2.87 1.16 12.53
CA THR A 380 -2.92 2.53 11.98
C THR A 380 -2.49 3.56 13.03
N ASP A 381 -3.00 3.44 14.25
CA ASP A 381 -2.66 4.33 15.37
C ASP A 381 -1.17 4.26 15.71
N LYS A 382 -0.59 3.06 15.73
CA LYS A 382 0.84 2.83 16.00
C LYS A 382 1.72 3.47 14.93
N ILE A 383 1.35 3.37 13.66
CA ILE A 383 2.11 3.96 12.54
C ILE A 383 2.02 5.49 12.58
N ASN A 384 0.83 6.04 12.83
CA ASN A 384 0.64 7.48 13.01
C ASN A 384 1.44 8.02 14.21
N GLU A 385 1.45 7.28 15.31
CA GLU A 385 2.25 7.57 16.50
C GLU A 385 3.76 7.57 16.20
N SER A 386 4.23 6.58 15.44
CA SER A 386 5.63 6.49 15.01
C SER A 386 6.03 7.66 14.12
N GLN A 387 5.16 8.07 13.19
CA GLN A 387 5.38 9.24 12.36
C GLN A 387 5.47 10.51 13.22
N ARG A 388 4.52 10.72 14.14
CA ARG A 388 4.54 11.88 15.05
C ARG A 388 5.81 11.93 15.88
N ARG A 389 6.27 10.79 16.42
CA ARG A 389 7.54 10.71 17.16
C ARG A 389 8.75 11.08 16.30
N ALA A 390 8.79 10.66 15.04
CA ALA A 390 9.87 11.02 14.12
C ALA A 390 9.88 12.52 13.79
N GLU A 391 8.71 13.10 13.54
CA GLU A 391 8.55 14.55 13.32
C GLU A 391 8.97 15.35 14.57
N ASN A 392 8.51 14.93 15.74
CA ASN A 392 8.87 15.55 17.01
C ASN A 392 10.40 15.47 17.27
N LEU A 393 11.05 14.35 16.94
CA LEU A 393 12.50 14.24 17.05
C LEU A 393 13.22 15.24 16.13
N GLN A 394 12.71 15.44 14.91
CA GLN A 394 13.26 16.42 13.98
C GLN A 394 13.07 17.86 14.49
N THR A 395 11.91 18.16 15.08
CA THR A 395 11.65 19.43 15.77
C THR A 395 12.62 19.65 16.92
N VAL A 396 12.87 18.64 17.76
CA VAL A 396 13.82 18.75 18.87
C VAL A 396 15.23 19.02 18.38
N GLN A 397 15.67 18.38 17.29
CA GLN A 397 16.96 18.67 16.67
C GLN A 397 17.03 20.11 16.14
N ASN A 398 15.96 20.59 15.49
CA ASN A 398 15.88 21.97 15.03
C ASN A 398 15.96 22.97 16.19
N LEU A 399 15.20 22.73 17.27
CA LEU A 399 15.25 23.50 18.49
C LEU A 399 16.66 23.51 19.10
N ALA A 400 17.29 22.34 19.23
CA ALA A 400 18.66 22.17 19.72
C ALA A 400 19.67 23.00 18.93
N SER A 401 19.52 23.06 17.61
CA SER A 401 20.40 23.83 16.73
C SER A 401 20.17 25.34 16.77
N ARG A 402 19.00 25.80 17.21
CA ARG A 402 18.60 27.22 17.19
C ARG A 402 18.74 27.92 18.53
N VAL A 403 18.82 27.18 19.63
CA VAL A 403 18.98 27.74 20.98
C VAL A 403 20.42 27.57 21.44
N ASP A 404 21.15 28.69 21.52
CA ASP A 404 22.54 28.69 22.01
C ASP A 404 22.61 28.66 23.55
N ASP A 405 21.75 29.44 24.21
CA ASP A 405 21.75 29.60 25.67
C ASP A 405 20.57 28.89 26.33
N TRP A 406 20.83 27.66 26.76
CA TRP A 406 19.88 26.81 27.49
C TRP A 406 19.70 27.19 28.97
N LYS A 407 20.31 28.27 29.44
CA LYS A 407 20.20 28.75 30.84
C LYS A 407 20.50 27.67 31.88
N GLY A 408 21.45 26.78 31.59
CA GLY A 408 21.88 25.68 32.47
C GLY A 408 21.04 24.40 32.37
N HIS A 409 20.14 24.30 31.40
CA HIS A 409 19.33 23.10 31.16
C HIS A 409 19.89 22.25 30.01
N HIS A 410 19.56 20.96 29.99
CA HIS A 410 19.97 20.04 28.92
C HIS A 410 18.76 19.38 28.28
N VAL A 411 18.71 19.39 26.94
CA VAL A 411 17.61 18.81 26.15
C VAL A 411 17.35 17.34 26.50
N SER A 412 18.41 16.59 26.81
CA SER A 412 18.33 15.18 27.23
C SER A 412 17.52 14.94 28.52
N GLN A 413 17.24 15.98 29.31
CA GLN A 413 16.51 15.87 30.57
C GLN A 413 15.01 16.17 30.43
N PHE A 414 14.55 16.61 29.26
CA PHE A 414 13.18 17.10 29.07
C PHE A 414 12.15 15.97 28.84
N GLY A 415 12.61 14.79 28.43
CA GLY A 415 11.75 13.71 27.95
C GLY A 415 11.37 13.87 26.48
N GLU A 416 10.38 13.12 26.02
CA GLU A 416 9.87 13.23 24.66
C GLU A 416 9.13 14.55 24.43
N LEU A 417 9.26 15.13 23.23
CA LEU A 417 8.44 16.25 22.81
C LEU A 417 7.04 15.72 22.47
N LEU A 418 6.01 16.36 23.01
CA LEU A 418 4.61 16.00 22.83
C LEU A 418 3.89 16.99 21.91
N LEU A 419 4.22 18.28 21.99
CA LEU A 419 3.59 19.34 21.20
C LEU A 419 4.58 20.48 20.90
N GLU A 420 4.51 20.98 19.68
CA GLU A 420 5.11 22.24 19.24
C GLU A 420 3.99 23.12 18.66
N ASP A 421 3.83 24.34 19.17
CA ASP A 421 2.93 25.33 18.55
C ASP A 421 3.28 26.76 19.00
N ILE A 422 2.62 27.74 18.39
CA ILE A 422 2.70 29.14 18.77
C ILE A 422 1.50 29.48 19.67
N PHE A 423 1.78 29.90 20.91
CA PHE A 423 0.76 30.27 21.88
C PHE A 423 0.89 31.72 22.33
N ILE A 424 -0.24 32.34 22.61
CA ILE A 424 -0.30 33.62 23.32
C ILE A 424 -0.26 33.34 24.82
N VAL A 425 0.76 33.88 25.50
CA VAL A 425 0.93 33.80 26.95
C VAL A 425 0.68 35.18 27.54
N THR A 426 -0.38 35.30 28.34
CA THR A 426 -0.70 36.50 29.11
C THR A 426 0.12 36.53 30.39
N LYS A 427 0.93 37.58 30.58
CA LYS A 427 1.63 37.83 31.85
C LYS A 427 1.40 39.27 32.28
N SER A 428 0.83 39.46 33.46
CA SER A 428 0.53 40.79 34.02
C SER A 428 -0.32 41.64 33.05
N GLU A 429 -1.41 41.05 32.54
CA GLU A 429 -2.35 41.67 31.58
C GLU A 429 -1.74 42.01 30.20
N VAL A 430 -0.52 41.53 29.90
CA VAL A 430 0.12 41.70 28.60
C VAL A 430 0.21 40.37 27.88
N ASP A 431 -0.45 40.31 26.72
CA ASP A 431 -0.41 39.18 25.80
C ASP A 431 0.87 39.18 24.99
N ARG A 432 1.55 38.04 24.97
CA ARG A 432 2.77 37.85 24.18
C ARG A 432 2.76 36.50 23.51
N GLU A 433 3.01 36.51 22.22
CA GLU A 433 3.23 35.29 21.45
C GLU A 433 4.59 34.64 21.79
N TYR A 434 4.57 33.33 21.98
CA TYR A 434 5.76 32.48 22.17
C TYR A 434 5.64 31.23 21.31
N HIS A 435 6.78 30.79 20.80
CA HIS A 435 6.92 29.44 20.25
C HIS A 435 7.11 28.48 21.44
N VAL A 436 6.15 27.61 21.66
CA VAL A 436 6.09 26.73 22.84
C VAL A 436 6.40 25.30 22.46
N PHE A 437 7.22 24.66 23.29
CA PHE A 437 7.57 23.25 23.17
C PHE A 437 7.17 22.54 24.47
N LEU A 438 6.21 21.64 24.40
CA LEU A 438 5.76 20.81 25.51
C LEU A 438 6.48 19.47 25.45
N PHE A 439 7.33 19.21 26.44
CA PHE A 439 7.95 17.92 26.69
C PHE A 439 7.30 17.21 27.87
N GLU A 440 7.53 15.90 28.03
CA GLU A 440 7.04 15.09 29.15
C GLU A 440 7.35 15.66 30.55
N ARG A 441 8.43 16.44 30.69
CA ARG A 441 8.87 16.96 32.00
C ARG A 441 8.84 18.48 32.09
N ILE A 442 8.75 19.19 30.97
CA ILE A 442 8.93 20.65 30.93
C ILE A 442 8.25 21.29 29.72
N ILE A 443 7.75 22.50 29.90
CA ILE A 443 7.30 23.40 28.84
C ILE A 443 8.36 24.47 28.64
N LEU A 444 8.79 24.70 27.40
CA LEU A 444 9.70 25.78 27.03
C LEU A 444 8.96 26.85 26.25
N CYS A 445 9.19 28.12 26.59
CA CYS A 445 8.69 29.28 25.84
C CYS A 445 9.87 29.98 25.17
N CYS A 446 9.92 29.94 23.85
CA CYS A 446 10.95 30.55 23.03
C CYS A 446 10.44 31.78 22.27
N LYS A 447 11.34 32.70 21.93
CA LYS A 447 11.09 33.79 20.98
C LYS A 447 12.18 33.82 19.93
N GLU A 448 11.83 34.16 18.70
CA GLU A 448 12.84 34.41 17.66
C GLU A 448 13.71 35.62 18.03
N ASP A 449 15.03 35.48 17.84
CA ASP A 449 15.96 36.59 17.96
C ASP A 449 15.95 37.43 16.66
N ALA A 450 15.09 38.46 16.65
CA ALA A 450 14.98 39.39 15.52
C ALA A 450 16.30 40.16 15.23
N LEU A 451 17.24 40.24 16.18
CA LEU A 451 18.51 40.96 16.00
C LEU A 451 19.58 40.11 15.31
N ALA A 452 19.51 38.78 15.42
CA ALA A 452 20.50 37.88 14.83
C ALA A 452 20.35 37.72 13.31
N GLY A 453 19.12 37.84 12.77
CA GLY A 453 18.85 37.74 11.33
C GLY A 453 19.42 38.88 10.46
N ASN A 454 19.88 39.98 11.08
CA ASN A 454 20.40 41.17 10.38
C ASN A 454 21.94 41.27 10.34
N ASN A 455 22.68 40.32 10.91
CA ASN A 455 24.13 40.44 11.06
C ASN A 455 24.95 40.19 9.78
N ASN A 456 24.33 39.90 8.63
CA ASN A 456 25.04 39.71 7.36
C ASN A 456 25.05 40.90 6.38
N LYS A 457 24.63 42.11 6.81
CA LYS A 457 24.88 43.35 6.05
C LYS A 457 25.20 44.53 6.96
N LYS A 458 26.46 44.68 7.37
CA LYS A 458 27.02 45.98 7.78
C LYS A 458 27.42 46.77 6.53
N ALA A 459 26.57 47.69 6.08
CA ALA A 459 26.99 48.88 5.34
C ALA A 459 25.87 49.95 5.37
N GLY A 460 26.22 51.16 5.78
CA GLY A 460 25.53 52.39 5.39
C GLY A 460 24.50 52.96 6.39
N LYS A 461 24.95 53.92 7.21
CA LYS A 461 24.08 54.89 7.91
C LYS A 461 23.24 55.67 6.90
N SER A 462 21.96 55.89 7.19
CA SER A 462 21.24 57.15 6.87
C SER A 462 19.92 57.23 7.63
N ASN A 463 19.73 58.35 8.32
CA ASN A 463 18.50 58.76 8.98
C ASN A 463 17.44 59.11 7.93
N SER A 464 16.19 58.72 8.13
CA SER A 464 15.05 59.53 7.70
C SER A 464 13.78 59.19 8.48
N ILE A 465 13.14 60.25 8.93
CA ILE A 465 11.88 60.36 9.67
C ILE A 465 10.70 60.37 8.68
N LEU A 466 9.51 60.00 9.18
CA LEU A 466 8.14 60.28 8.68
C LEU A 466 7.40 59.21 7.84
N LYS A 467 6.38 58.56 8.45
CA LYS A 467 4.92 58.84 8.30
C LYS A 467 3.98 57.59 8.18
N LYS A 468 3.19 57.41 9.25
CA LYS A 468 1.76 56.98 9.40
C LYS A 468 1.20 55.60 8.95
N PRO A 469 0.12 55.12 9.64
CA PRO A 469 -0.33 53.72 9.66
C PRO A 469 -1.49 53.42 8.70
N GLN A 470 -1.67 52.15 8.34
CA GLN A 470 -2.90 51.64 7.73
C GLN A 470 -3.23 50.22 8.23
N ALA A 471 -4.53 49.96 8.37
CA ALA A 471 -5.13 48.91 9.17
C ALA A 471 -5.45 47.59 8.41
N SER A 472 -5.41 46.51 9.19
CA SER A 472 -6.23 45.28 9.19
C SER A 472 -6.56 44.49 7.90
N GLY A 473 -6.13 43.22 7.91
CA GLY A 473 -6.81 42.06 7.35
C GLY A 473 -6.24 40.77 8.01
N PRO A 474 -7.04 39.73 8.31
CA PRO A 474 -6.56 38.55 9.02
C PRO A 474 -5.84 37.59 8.05
N PRO A 475 -4.68 37.01 8.39
CA PRO A 475 -4.12 35.93 7.58
C PRO A 475 -4.69 34.58 8.01
N LEU A 476 -5.27 33.91 7.03
CA LEU A 476 -5.66 32.51 7.04
C LEU A 476 -4.44 31.60 7.24
N SER A 477 -4.64 30.56 8.05
CA SER A 477 -3.79 29.39 8.18
C SER A 477 -3.50 28.76 6.82
N GLY A 478 -2.21 28.65 6.48
CA GLY A 478 -1.73 28.07 5.22
C GLY A 478 -0.22 28.23 5.13
N SER A 479 0.53 27.32 5.75
CA SER A 479 1.99 27.32 5.70
C SER A 479 2.47 26.80 4.35
N ALA A 480 2.55 27.70 3.37
CA ALA A 480 3.32 27.53 2.14
C ALA A 480 4.13 28.82 1.94
N GLY A 481 5.37 28.85 2.45
CA GLY A 481 6.18 30.05 2.40
C GLY A 481 7.61 29.90 2.91
N SER A 482 8.52 29.69 1.96
CA SER A 482 9.93 30.10 1.99
C SER A 482 10.91 29.42 2.96
N SER A 483 11.88 28.75 2.36
CA SER A 483 13.11 28.15 2.89
C SER A 483 14.08 29.10 3.64
N LYS A 484 13.64 30.29 4.06
CA LYS A 484 14.45 31.25 4.84
C LYS A 484 14.09 31.34 6.33
N LYS A 485 12.95 30.80 6.77
CA LYS A 485 12.54 30.85 8.19
C LYS A 485 13.21 29.80 9.10
N LYS A 486 13.83 28.75 8.55
CA LYS A 486 14.35 27.62 9.35
C LYS A 486 15.67 27.90 10.14
N MET A 487 16.26 29.09 10.06
CA MET A 487 17.59 29.39 10.65
C MET A 487 17.61 30.56 11.65
N THR A 488 16.47 31.16 12.00
CA THR A 488 16.45 32.24 13.01
C THR A 488 16.75 31.66 14.40
N PRO A 489 17.77 32.19 15.13
CA PRO A 489 18.05 31.74 16.49
C PRO A 489 16.84 31.92 17.40
N LEU A 490 16.65 31.00 18.34
CA LEU A 490 15.59 31.01 19.34
C LEU A 490 16.19 31.37 20.70
N LEU A 491 15.54 32.31 21.38
CA LEU A 491 15.87 32.70 22.74
C LEU A 491 14.91 32.01 23.71
N LEU A 492 15.46 31.23 24.63
CA LEU A 492 14.70 30.66 25.74
C LEU A 492 14.26 31.78 26.71
N LYS A 493 12.96 32.08 26.76
CA LYS A 493 12.38 33.16 27.59
C LYS A 493 11.65 32.64 28.83
N GLY A 494 11.14 31.42 28.79
CA GLY A 494 10.41 30.81 29.90
C GLY A 494 10.58 29.30 29.94
N ARG A 495 10.48 28.73 31.14
CA ARG A 495 10.35 27.29 31.35
C ARG A 495 9.40 26.98 32.49
N ILE A 496 8.64 25.89 32.36
CA ILE A 496 7.68 25.44 33.36
C ILE A 496 7.84 23.92 33.49
N TYR A 497 8.35 23.44 34.62
CA TYR A 497 8.39 21.99 34.88
C TYR A 497 6.98 21.46 35.10
N LEU A 498 6.63 20.32 34.49
CA LEU A 498 5.27 19.77 34.60
C LEU A 498 4.90 19.40 36.03
N ASN A 499 5.86 19.03 36.88
CA ASN A 499 5.63 18.81 38.31
C ASN A 499 5.15 20.07 39.07
N ASN A 500 5.34 21.26 38.48
CA ASN A 500 4.89 22.53 39.06
C ASN A 500 3.55 23.00 38.48
N VAL A 501 2.96 22.26 37.53
CA VAL A 501 1.64 22.57 36.98
C VAL A 501 0.59 22.06 37.98
N THR A 502 -0.14 22.98 38.60
CA THR A 502 -1.11 22.65 39.65
C THR A 502 -2.54 22.44 39.14
N ASP A 503 -2.89 23.04 38.01
CA ASP A 503 -4.25 22.99 37.43
C ASP A 503 -4.17 23.24 35.92
N ALA A 504 -5.02 22.55 35.17
CA ALA A 504 -5.18 22.72 33.73
C ALA A 504 -6.68 22.68 33.41
N LYS A 505 -7.23 23.82 32.99
CA LYS A 505 -8.66 23.95 32.68
C LYS A 505 -8.84 24.09 31.18
N VAL A 506 -9.67 23.23 30.60
CA VAL A 506 -10.14 23.40 29.22
C VAL A 506 -11.12 24.57 29.22
N VAL A 507 -10.69 25.71 28.70
CA VAL A 507 -11.60 26.82 28.44
C VAL A 507 -12.25 26.55 27.08
N SER A 508 -13.47 26.01 27.08
CA SER A 508 -14.28 25.97 25.87
C SER A 508 -14.35 27.39 25.28
N PRO A 509 -14.25 27.59 23.95
CA PRO A 509 -14.36 28.90 23.33
C PRO A 509 -15.80 29.42 23.54
N GLY A 510 -16.00 30.10 24.67
CA GLY A 510 -17.27 30.66 25.10
C GLY A 510 -17.44 32.05 24.52
N ILE A 511 -18.57 32.22 23.84
CA ILE A 511 -19.18 33.49 23.46
C ILE A 511 -18.94 34.54 24.56
N SER A 512 -18.32 35.66 24.17
CA SER A 512 -17.92 36.75 25.06
C SER A 512 -19.10 37.28 25.90
N PRO A 513 -18.97 37.39 27.24
CA PRO A 513 -19.97 38.01 28.10
C PRO A 513 -19.70 39.52 28.19
N PHE A 514 -19.83 40.24 27.09
CA PHE A 514 -19.91 41.71 27.09
C PHE A 514 -20.90 42.17 26.04
N CYS A 515 -22.19 42.09 26.40
CA CYS A 515 -23.26 42.96 25.91
C CYS A 515 -24.52 42.68 26.75
N LEU A 516 -24.46 42.99 28.05
CA LEU A 516 -25.67 43.37 28.79
C LEU A 516 -25.82 44.88 28.61
N HIS A 517 -26.85 45.33 27.88
CA HIS A 517 -27.60 46.53 28.23
C HIS A 517 -29.06 46.38 27.75
N ASN A 518 -29.95 46.58 28.72
CA ASN A 518 -31.41 46.66 28.69
C ASN A 518 -32.04 47.34 27.46
N HIS A 519 -33.22 46.87 27.05
CA HIS A 519 -34.47 47.59 27.31
C HIS A 519 -35.70 46.66 27.17
N PRO A 520 -36.80 46.94 27.90
CA PRO A 520 -37.96 46.07 28.06
C PRO A 520 -39.07 46.38 27.04
N LEU A 521 -39.78 45.35 26.61
CA LEU A 521 -41.25 45.20 26.60
C LEU A 521 -41.60 43.83 26.01
#